data_AF-A0A356K2B8-F1
#
_entry.id   AF-A0A356K2B8-F1
#
_cell.length_a   1.000
_cell.length_b   1.000
_cell.length_c   1.000
_cell.angle_alpha   90.00
_cell.angle_beta   90.00
_cell.angle_gamma   90.00
#
_symmetry.space_group_name_H-M   'P 1'
#
loop_
_entity.id
_entity.type
_entity.pdbx_description
1 polymer ?
#
loop_
_entity_poly.entity_id
_entity_poly.type
_entity_poly.pdbx_seq_one_letter_code
_entity_poly.pdbx_strand_id
1 'polypeptide(L)'
;MFGRFKMNYYNEIKSILVDNAIGRKVREYKSNQKDLESYYNVGKLLVEAQGGEERAKYGDGLIKEYSKRLTTELGKGYSTRMLKRMRLFYLLIQKGTPLAAQFKNINMTWSNV
;
A
#
# COMPACT_ATOMS: atom_id res chain seq x y z
N MET A 1 -52.30 25.33 18.46
CA MET A 1 -50.91 25.71 18.11
C MET A 1 -49.98 24.55 18.47
N PHE A 2 -49.89 23.51 17.63
CA PHE A 2 -49.06 22.31 17.88
C PHE A 2 -48.36 21.88 16.59
N GLY A 3 -47.50 22.76 16.07
CA GLY A 3 -46.84 22.57 14.77
C GLY A 3 -45.34 22.87 14.81
N ARG A 4 -44.65 22.50 15.89
CA ARG A 4 -43.20 22.69 15.99
C ARG A 4 -42.56 21.46 16.64
N PHE A 5 -41.59 20.89 15.95
CA PHE A 5 -40.76 19.74 16.30
C PHE A 5 -41.37 18.33 16.11
N LYS A 6 -41.63 17.95 14.84
CA LYS A 6 -41.30 16.56 14.46
C LYS A 6 -39.78 16.50 14.43
N MET A 7 -39.16 15.91 15.46
CA MET A 7 -37.73 15.59 15.41
C MET A 7 -37.51 14.78 14.13
N ASN A 8 -36.68 15.29 13.23
CA ASN A 8 -36.48 14.65 11.93
C ASN A 8 -35.49 13.49 12.10
N TYR A 9 -35.95 12.45 12.82
CA TYR A 9 -35.19 11.25 13.13
C TYR A 9 -34.56 10.63 11.88
N TYR A 10 -35.21 10.75 10.71
CA TYR A 10 -34.63 10.31 9.45
C TYR A 10 -33.32 11.05 9.12
N ASN A 11 -33.29 12.37 9.23
CA ASN A 11 -32.09 13.16 8.97
C ASN A 11 -30.98 12.86 9.99
N GLU A 12 -31.32 12.68 11.26
CA GLU A 12 -30.35 12.31 12.30
C GLU A 12 -29.75 10.92 12.06
N ILE A 13 -30.59 9.92 11.80
CA ILE A 13 -30.16 8.56 11.44
C ILE A 13 -29.28 8.60 10.19
N LYS A 14 -29.69 9.34 9.15
CA LYS A 14 -28.91 9.51 7.93
C LYS A 14 -27.54 10.12 8.20
N SER A 15 -27.45 11.16 9.04
CA SER A 15 -26.18 11.77 9.43
C SER A 15 -25.26 10.75 10.09
N ILE A 16 -25.76 10.02 11.08
CA ILE A 16 -24.97 9.01 11.81
C ILE A 16 -24.43 7.93 10.86
N LEU A 17 -25.24 7.45 9.90
CA LEU A 17 -24.82 6.44 8.92
C LEU A 17 -23.76 6.98 7.96
N VAL A 18 -23.90 8.24 7.51
CA VAL A 18 -22.92 8.91 6.65
C VAL A 18 -21.60 9.10 7.40
N ASP A 19 -21.65 9.58 8.65
CA ASP A 19 -20.47 9.79 9.48
C ASP A 19 -19.72 8.47 9.73
N ASN A 20 -20.44 7.38 9.98
CA ASN A 20 -19.82 6.05 10.12
C ASN A 20 -19.19 5.57 8.80
N ALA A 21 -19.84 5.80 7.65
CA ALA A 21 -19.29 5.46 6.34
C ALA A 21 -17.99 6.25 6.04
N ILE A 22 -18.00 7.56 6.31
CA ILE A 22 -16.81 8.42 6.18
C ILE A 22 -15.72 7.93 7.14
N GLY A 23 -16.05 7.66 8.40
CA GLY A 23 -15.11 7.17 9.39
C GLY A 23 -14.45 5.85 8.99
N ARG A 24 -15.17 4.93 8.36
CA ARG A 24 -14.60 3.69 7.80
C ARG A 24 -13.60 4.00 6.69
N LYS A 25 -13.96 4.87 5.74
CA LYS A 25 -13.08 5.26 4.62
C LYS A 25 -11.81 5.97 5.10
N VAL A 26 -11.92 6.83 6.11
CA VAL A 26 -10.77 7.50 6.72
C VAL A 26 -9.82 6.48 7.40
N ARG A 27 -10.37 5.48 8.09
CA ARG A 27 -9.54 4.42 8.70
C ARG A 27 -8.85 3.56 7.64
N GLU A 28 -9.55 3.16 6.59
CA GLU A 28 -8.98 2.44 5.45
C GLU A 28 -7.85 3.24 4.80
N TYR A 29 -8.09 4.52 4.52
CA TYR A 29 -7.07 5.42 3.94
C TYR A 29 -5.82 5.52 4.82
N LYS A 30 -5.98 5.71 6.13
CA LYS A 30 -4.86 5.78 7.08
C LYS A 30 -4.07 4.47 7.14
N SER A 31 -4.76 3.32 7.12
CA SER A 31 -4.10 2.01 7.06
C SER A 31 -3.29 1.86 5.78
N ASN A 32 -3.91 2.17 4.63
CA ASN A 32 -3.24 2.10 3.33
C ASN A 32 -2.01 3.01 3.26
N GLN A 33 -2.09 4.21 3.84
CA GLN A 33 -0.96 5.14 3.92
C GLN A 33 0.20 4.54 4.72
N LYS A 34 -0.09 3.92 5.87
CA LYS A 34 0.93 3.26 6.70
C LYS A 34 1.56 2.05 6.00
N ASP A 35 0.77 1.28 5.26
CA ASP A 35 1.25 0.15 4.47
C ASP A 35 2.20 0.63 3.35
N LEU A 36 1.82 1.68 2.63
CA LEU A 36 2.66 2.28 1.59
C LEU A 36 4.00 2.80 2.14
N GLU A 37 3.97 3.50 3.27
CA GLU A 37 5.19 3.96 3.95
C GLU A 37 6.09 2.77 4.35
N SER A 38 5.49 1.73 4.93
CA SER A 38 6.21 0.51 5.31
C SER A 38 6.83 -0.18 4.10
N TYR A 39 6.10 -0.29 2.99
CA TYR A 39 6.59 -0.92 1.76
C TYR A 39 7.73 -0.13 1.12
N TYR A 40 7.66 1.21 1.15
CA TYR A 40 8.74 2.07 0.71
C TYR A 40 10.01 1.82 1.54
N ASN A 41 9.87 1.84 2.88
CA ASN A 41 11.00 1.67 3.80
C ASN A 41 11.63 0.27 3.68
N VAL A 42 10.83 -0.79 3.55
CA VAL A 42 11.32 -2.14 3.27
C VAL A 42 12.04 -2.18 1.93
N GLY A 43 11.50 -1.54 0.90
CA GLY A 43 12.13 -1.44 -0.41
C GLY A 43 13.51 -0.79 -0.35
N LYS A 44 13.64 0.31 0.39
CA LYS A 44 14.92 1.00 0.65
C LYS A 44 15.93 0.06 1.31
N LEU A 45 15.54 -0.60 2.40
CA LEU A 45 16.41 -1.53 3.13
C LEU A 45 16.86 -2.71 2.26
N LEU A 46 15.99 -3.24 1.39
CA LEU A 46 16.35 -4.31 0.45
C LEU A 46 17.39 -3.85 -0.57
N VAL A 47 17.27 -2.62 -1.09
CA VAL A 47 18.26 -2.04 -2.01
C VAL A 47 19.60 -1.85 -1.30
N GLU A 48 19.60 -1.27 -0.10
CA GLU A 48 20.81 -1.07 0.71
C GLU A 48 21.49 -2.41 1.04
N ALA A 49 20.73 -3.40 1.50
CA ALA A 49 21.23 -4.74 1.81
C ALA A 49 21.83 -5.45 0.58
N GLN A 50 21.36 -5.12 -0.62
CA GLN A 50 21.88 -5.63 -1.88
C GLN A 50 23.09 -4.86 -2.43
N GLY A 51 23.55 -3.82 -1.73
CA GLY A 51 24.71 -3.02 -2.12
C GLY A 51 24.38 -1.76 -2.93
N GLY A 52 23.14 -1.28 -2.89
CA GLY A 52 22.71 -0.04 -3.53
C GLY A 52 21.87 -0.24 -4.79
N GLU A 53 21.62 0.85 -5.52
CA GLU A 53 20.74 0.89 -6.69
C GLU A 53 21.35 0.25 -7.95
N GLU A 54 22.68 0.21 -8.02
CA GLU A 54 23.40 -0.48 -9.09
C GLU A 54 23.17 -2.00 -9.02
N ARG A 55 23.83 -2.75 -9.91
CA ARG A 55 23.67 -4.20 -9.99
C ARG A 55 23.88 -4.85 -8.61
N ALA A 56 22.82 -5.46 -8.09
CA ALA A 56 22.80 -6.04 -6.74
C ALA A 56 23.95 -7.04 -6.55
N LYS A 57 24.76 -6.82 -5.50
CA LYS A 57 25.89 -7.67 -5.13
C LYS A 57 25.47 -9.12 -4.85
N TYR A 58 24.29 -9.28 -4.24
CA TYR A 58 23.75 -10.58 -3.83
C TYR A 58 22.65 -11.12 -4.76
N GLY A 59 22.31 -10.36 -5.82
CA GLY A 59 21.21 -10.69 -6.73
C GLY A 59 19.90 -11.03 -6.01
N ASP A 60 19.10 -11.93 -6.60
CA ASP A 60 17.83 -12.38 -6.03
C ASP A 60 17.96 -13.32 -4.81
N GLY A 61 19.18 -13.78 -4.47
CA GLY A 61 19.42 -14.75 -3.40
C GLY A 61 18.98 -14.23 -2.03
N LEU A 62 19.35 -13.00 -1.70
CA LEU A 62 18.99 -12.34 -0.45
C LEU A 62 17.47 -12.22 -0.27
N ILE A 63 16.74 -11.87 -1.33
CA ILE A 63 15.29 -11.74 -1.28
C ILE A 63 14.61 -13.10 -1.04
N LYS A 64 15.14 -14.19 -1.63
CA LYS A 64 14.63 -15.54 -1.39
C LYS A 64 14.83 -15.97 0.06
N GLU A 65 16.01 -15.70 0.62
CA GLU A 65 16.31 -16.00 2.03
C GLU A 65 15.37 -15.24 2.96
N TYR A 66 15.24 -13.92 2.77
CA TYR A 66 14.41 -13.07 3.62
C TYR A 66 12.94 -13.45 3.51
N SER A 67 12.47 -13.78 2.30
CA SER A 67 11.11 -14.28 2.11
C SER A 67 10.83 -15.51 2.95
N LYS A 68 11.76 -16.48 2.97
CA LYS A 68 11.62 -17.69 3.77
C LYS A 68 11.55 -17.36 5.26
N ARG A 69 12.50 -16.56 5.77
CA ARG A 69 12.54 -16.16 7.19
C ARG A 69 11.30 -15.41 7.63
N LEU A 70 10.94 -14.34 6.92
CA LEU A 70 9.77 -13.52 7.24
C LEU A 70 8.47 -14.32 7.14
N THR A 71 8.35 -15.23 6.17
CA THR A 71 7.15 -16.08 6.07
C THR A 71 7.06 -17.07 7.24
N THR A 72 8.19 -17.60 7.71
CA THR A 72 8.23 -18.47 8.89
C THR A 72 7.92 -17.72 10.18
N GLU A 73 8.47 -16.52 10.36
CA GLU A 73 8.37 -15.75 11.61
C GLU A 73 7.05 -14.98 11.73
N LEU A 74 6.56 -14.41 10.62
CA LEU A 74 5.41 -13.48 10.60
C LEU A 74 4.19 -14.07 9.88
N GLY A 75 4.33 -15.24 9.26
CA GLY A 75 3.26 -15.91 8.52
C GLY A 75 3.13 -15.48 7.06
N LYS A 76 1.95 -15.71 6.47
CA LYS A 76 1.72 -15.48 5.05
C LYS A 76 1.78 -13.98 4.71
N GLY A 77 2.26 -13.65 3.51
CA GLY A 77 2.31 -12.28 2.99
C GLY A 77 3.70 -11.83 2.52
N TYR A 78 4.75 -12.46 3.05
CA TYR A 78 6.15 -12.08 2.80
C TYR A 78 6.81 -12.93 1.71
N SER A 79 6.08 -13.18 0.62
CA SER A 79 6.60 -13.95 -0.53
C SER A 79 7.75 -13.21 -1.22
N THR A 80 8.59 -13.95 -1.96
CA THR A 80 9.68 -13.38 -2.76
C THR A 80 9.13 -12.33 -3.74
N ARG A 81 7.94 -12.57 -4.30
CA ARG A 81 7.26 -11.62 -5.19
C ARG A 81 6.89 -10.33 -4.46
N MET A 82 6.42 -10.41 -3.22
CA MET A 82 6.07 -9.24 -2.42
C MET A 82 7.30 -8.39 -2.11
N LEU A 83 8.38 -9.00 -1.62
CA LEU A 83 9.64 -8.29 -1.33
C LEU A 83 10.24 -7.66 -2.60
N LYS A 84 10.20 -8.35 -3.75
CA LYS A 84 10.60 -7.77 -5.04
C LYS A 84 9.75 -6.55 -5.42
N ARG A 85 8.45 -6.58 -5.15
CA ARG A 85 7.55 -5.42 -5.40
C ARG A 85 7.87 -4.25 -4.49
N MET A 86 8.13 -4.47 -3.19
CA MET A 86 8.55 -3.43 -2.26
C MET A 86 9.87 -2.78 -2.71
N ARG A 87 10.87 -3.60 -3.11
CA ARG A 87 12.12 -3.11 -3.69
C ARG A 87 11.88 -2.25 -4.95
N LEU A 88 11.07 -2.75 -5.88
CA LEU A 88 10.74 -2.02 -7.10
C LEU A 88 10.02 -0.71 -6.80
N PHE A 89 9.09 -0.70 -5.84
CA PHE A 89 8.35 0.49 -5.43
C PHE A 89 9.28 1.61 -4.98
N TYR A 90 10.27 1.32 -4.13
CA TYR A 90 11.30 2.28 -3.74
C TYR A 90 12.08 2.84 -4.93
N LEU A 91 12.57 1.96 -5.81
CA LEU A 91 13.36 2.35 -6.99
C LEU A 91 12.56 3.18 -8.01
N LEU A 92 11.27 2.92 -8.17
CA LEU A 92 10.41 3.72 -9.03
C LEU A 92 10.25 5.13 -8.43
N ILE A 93 9.98 5.25 -7.13
CA ILE A 93 9.81 6.55 -6.49
C ILE A 93 11.10 7.40 -6.53
N GLN A 94 12.27 6.79 -6.32
CA GLN A 94 13.55 7.51 -6.37
C GLN A 94 13.87 8.13 -7.74
N LYS A 95 13.39 7.55 -8.84
CA LYS A 95 13.71 8.02 -10.21
C LYS A 95 13.03 9.34 -10.61
N GLY A 96 12.40 10.06 -9.68
CA GLY A 96 11.98 11.46 -9.81
C GLY A 96 10.86 11.75 -10.81
N THR A 97 10.54 10.81 -11.70
CA THR A 97 9.42 10.92 -12.63
C THR A 97 8.11 10.62 -11.91
N PRO A 98 7.03 11.38 -12.15
CA PRO A 98 5.72 11.05 -11.58
C PRO A 98 5.35 9.61 -11.92
N LEU A 99 4.77 8.90 -10.95
CA LEU A 99 4.43 7.48 -11.08
C LEU A 99 3.60 7.22 -12.36
N ALA A 100 2.66 8.13 -12.69
CA ALA A 100 1.88 8.10 -13.92
C ALA A 100 2.72 8.06 -15.21
N ALA A 101 3.86 8.76 -15.26
CA ALA A 101 4.76 8.74 -16.41
C ALA A 101 5.56 7.43 -16.49
N GLN A 102 5.93 6.85 -15.34
CA GLN A 102 6.68 5.59 -15.27
C GLN A 102 5.81 4.38 -15.67
N PHE A 103 4.53 4.39 -15.33
CA PHE A 103 3.59 3.32 -15.69
C PHE A 103 3.14 3.35 -17.17
N LYS A 104 3.43 4.42 -17.92
CA LYS A 104 3.09 4.52 -19.36
C LYS A 104 3.81 3.46 -20.21
N ASN A 105 4.96 2.98 -19.75
CA ASN A 105 5.81 2.00 -20.45
C ASN A 105 5.70 0.59 -19.89
N ILE A 106 4.96 0.40 -18.79
CA ILE A 106 4.64 -0.92 -18.25
C ILE A 106 3.27 -1.26 -18.83
N ASN A 107 3.23 -2.11 -19.86
CA ASN A 107 1.99 -2.65 -20.43
C ASN A 107 1.21 -3.43 -19.35
N MET A 108 0.48 -2.72 -18.51
CA MET A 108 -0.64 -3.24 -17.73
C MET A 108 -1.88 -2.94 -18.58
N THR A 109 -2.07 -3.73 -19.64
CA THR A 109 -3.41 -3.84 -20.23
C THR A 109 -4.32 -4.32 -19.10
N TRP A 110 -5.37 -3.56 -18.81
CA TRP A 110 -6.48 -4.01 -17.97
C TRP A 110 -7.30 -5.10 -18.69
N SER A 111 -6.64 -6.17 -19.13
CA SER A 111 -7.31 -7.39 -19.54
C SER A 111 -7.24 -8.38 -18.38
N ASN A 112 -8.42 -8.61 -17.79
CA ASN A 112 -8.78 -9.58 -16.75
C ASN A 112 -8.81 -9.04 -15.31
N VAL A 113 -9.69 -8.07 -15.05
CA VAL A 113 -10.73 -8.19 -14.02
C VAL A 113 -12.05 -7.73 -14.61
#